data_AF-A0A965QP20-F1
#
_entry.id   AF-A0A965QP20-F1
#
_cell.length_a   1.000
_cell.length_b   1.000
_cell.length_c   1.000
_cell.angle_alpha   90.00
_cell.angle_beta   90.00
_cell.angle_gamma   90.00
#
_symmetry.space_group_name_H-M   'P 1'
#
loop_
_entity.id
_entity.type
_entity.pdbx_description
1 polymer ?
#
loop_
_entity_poly.entity_id
_entity_poly.type
_entity_poly.pdbx_seq_one_letter_code
_entity_poly.pdbx_strand_id
1 'polypeptide(L)'
;MNFEAIFSSLGIFSLSLGQSIMLVVGLLILYLAISKKFEPLLLLPIGFGAILTNIPEIGLALSPIEKLIYFSNAQELSGALSLVALGDADSLSSFLKTASHSQLWLLNEYAAELGYSAGILNTFYSVAIGSGVAPLVIFMGVGAMTDFGPMLANPKTLILGAAAQFGIFATVIGALLLNKLGIVTFTLKQAAATGIIGGADGPTAIYVSSILAP
;
A
#
# COMPACT_ATOMS: atom_id res chain seq x y z
N MET A 1 27.34 0.23 -30.81
CA MET A 1 26.03 0.13 -30.14
C MET A 1 24.99 0.67 -31.10
N ASN A 2 24.04 -0.18 -31.53
CA ASN A 2 23.04 0.19 -32.54
C ASN A 2 21.97 1.09 -31.91
N PHE A 3 21.54 2.15 -32.61
CA PHE A 3 20.47 3.03 -32.13
C PHE A 3 19.17 2.27 -31.82
N GLU A 4 18.86 1.21 -32.57
CA GLU A 4 17.69 0.37 -32.27
C GLU A 4 17.80 -0.39 -30.94
N ALA A 5 19.00 -0.75 -30.51
CA ALA A 5 19.22 -1.36 -29.19
C ALA A 5 19.02 -0.33 -28.07
N ILE A 6 19.39 0.94 -28.30
CA ILE A 6 19.16 2.03 -27.35
C ILE A 6 17.67 2.35 -27.27
N PHE A 7 16.99 2.43 -28.41
CA PHE A 7 15.55 2.68 -28.45
C PHE A 7 14.76 1.55 -27.80
N SER A 8 15.11 0.28 -28.04
CA SER A 8 14.46 -0.86 -27.39
C SER A 8 14.83 -1.03 -25.91
N SER A 9 15.99 -0.51 -25.46
CA SER A 9 16.39 -0.52 -24.05
C SER A 9 15.87 0.66 -23.24
N LEU A 10 15.16 1.62 -23.86
CA LEU A 10 14.52 2.70 -23.11
C LEU A 10 13.38 2.08 -22.29
N GLY A 11 13.44 2.17 -20.97
CA GLY A 11 12.43 1.62 -20.05
C GLY A 11 10.99 2.13 -20.29
N ILE A 12 10.79 3.15 -21.13
CA ILE A 12 9.47 3.57 -21.62
C ILE A 12 8.79 2.44 -22.44
N PHE A 13 9.55 1.59 -23.13
CA PHE A 13 8.98 0.50 -23.95
C PHE A 13 8.62 -0.75 -23.16
N SER A 14 9.02 -0.87 -21.89
CA SER A 14 8.60 -1.94 -20.97
C SER A 14 7.45 -1.54 -20.03
N LEU A 15 6.84 -0.36 -20.26
CA LEU A 15 5.67 0.10 -19.51
C LEU A 15 4.46 -0.82 -19.71
N SER A 16 3.98 -1.42 -18.62
CA SER A 16 2.67 -2.08 -18.64
C SER A 16 1.53 -1.05 -18.70
N LEU A 17 0.36 -1.49 -19.18
CA LEU A 17 -0.84 -0.67 -19.19
C LEU A 17 -1.24 -0.22 -17.77
N GLY A 18 -1.13 -1.12 -16.79
CA GLY A 18 -1.45 -0.83 -15.39
C GLY A 18 -0.54 0.25 -14.79
N GLN A 19 0.77 0.14 -15.01
CA GLN A 19 1.74 1.16 -14.57
C GLN A 19 1.45 2.52 -15.23
N SER A 20 1.12 2.53 -16.52
CA SER A 20 0.77 3.77 -17.24
C SER A 20 -0.44 4.48 -16.62
N ILE A 21 -1.49 3.74 -16.25
CA ILE A 21 -2.66 4.30 -15.55
C ILE A 21 -2.26 4.86 -14.18
N MET A 22 -1.46 4.11 -13.41
CA MET A 22 -1.03 4.55 -12.07
C MET A 22 -0.14 5.79 -12.11
N LEU A 23 0.71 5.95 -13.13
CA LEU A 23 1.48 7.17 -13.35
C LEU A 23 0.58 8.39 -13.58
N VAL A 24 -0.47 8.23 -14.40
CA VAL A 24 -1.48 9.28 -14.62
C VAL A 24 -2.22 9.62 -13.33
N VAL A 25 -2.60 8.61 -12.54
CA VAL A 25 -3.21 8.82 -11.21
C VAL A 25 -2.25 9.54 -10.27
N GLY A 26 -0.97 9.17 -10.23
CA GLY A 26 0.05 9.85 -9.43
C GLY A 26 0.21 11.33 -9.81
N LEU A 27 0.22 11.63 -11.11
CA LEU A 27 0.24 13.02 -11.61
C LEU A 27 -1.04 13.79 -11.24
N LEU A 28 -2.20 13.12 -11.28
CA LEU A 28 -3.47 13.70 -10.84
C LEU A 28 -3.45 14.04 -9.35
N ILE A 29 -2.92 13.14 -8.52
CA ILE A 29 -2.76 13.36 -7.07
C ILE A 29 -1.83 14.55 -6.82
N LEU A 30 -0.69 14.64 -7.51
CA LEU A 30 0.21 15.78 -7.42
C LEU A 30 -0.47 17.10 -7.85
N TYR A 31 -1.26 17.07 -8.92
CA TYR A 31 -2.03 18.22 -9.37
C TYR A 31 -3.02 18.70 -8.28
N LEU A 32 -3.76 17.77 -7.66
CA LEU A 32 -4.69 18.10 -6.57
C LEU A 32 -3.97 18.67 -5.34
N ALA A 33 -2.82 18.09 -4.97
CA ALA A 33 -2.03 18.56 -3.84
C ALA A 33 -1.45 19.97 -4.07
N ILE A 34 -0.93 20.26 -5.27
CA ILE A 34 -0.24 21.52 -5.57
C ILE A 34 -1.22 22.62 -5.99
N SER A 35 -2.05 22.36 -7.00
CA SER A 35 -2.92 23.39 -7.61
C SER A 35 -4.14 23.68 -6.75
N LYS A 36 -4.72 22.63 -6.15
CA LYS A 36 -5.95 22.74 -5.36
C LYS A 36 -5.70 22.70 -3.85
N LYS A 37 -4.46 22.46 -3.40
CA LYS A 37 -4.07 22.45 -1.99
C LYS A 37 -4.88 21.47 -1.14
N PHE A 38 -5.31 20.34 -1.72
CA PHE A 38 -5.89 19.25 -0.94
C PHE A 38 -4.77 18.57 -0.15
N GLU A 39 -4.85 18.63 1.18
CA GLU A 39 -3.92 18.00 2.14
C GLU A 39 -2.46 17.92 1.66
N PRO A 40 -1.83 19.05 1.30
CA PRO A 40 -0.58 19.05 0.54
C PRO A 40 0.58 18.38 1.30
N LEU A 41 0.51 18.35 2.63
CA LEU A 41 1.54 17.75 3.48
C LEU A 41 1.63 16.24 3.34
N LEU A 42 0.51 15.55 3.10
CA LEU A 42 0.47 14.09 2.96
C LEU A 42 0.26 13.66 1.51
N LEU A 43 -0.62 14.36 0.79
CA LEU A 43 -1.02 13.98 -0.56
C LEU A 43 0.12 14.14 -1.58
N LEU A 44 1.00 15.13 -1.39
CA LEU A 44 2.15 15.34 -2.26
C LEU A 44 3.18 14.19 -2.17
N PRO A 45 3.68 13.78 -0.97
CA PRO A 45 4.50 12.58 -0.85
C PRO A 45 3.84 11.31 -1.38
N ILE A 46 2.52 11.14 -1.17
CA ILE A 46 1.77 9.98 -1.68
C ILE A 46 1.76 9.98 -3.22
N GLY A 47 1.47 11.12 -3.85
CA GLY A 47 1.49 11.24 -5.31
C GLY A 47 2.88 10.97 -5.90
N PHE A 48 3.93 11.46 -5.26
CA PHE A 48 5.31 11.19 -5.67
C PHE A 48 5.68 9.71 -5.49
N GLY A 49 5.30 9.10 -4.37
CA GLY A 49 5.45 7.67 -4.13
C GLY A 49 4.75 6.83 -5.18
N ALA A 50 3.51 7.16 -5.54
CA ALA A 50 2.76 6.47 -6.59
C ALA A 50 3.45 6.52 -7.96
N ILE A 51 4.13 7.62 -8.27
CA ILE A 51 4.94 7.71 -9.49
C ILE A 51 6.15 6.79 -9.39
N LEU A 52 6.93 6.89 -8.30
CA LEU A 52 8.16 6.12 -8.11
C LEU A 52 7.93 4.61 -8.06
N THR A 53 6.83 4.15 -7.46
CA THR A 53 6.50 2.71 -7.36
C THR A 53 6.14 2.09 -8.72
N ASN A 54 5.70 2.92 -9.67
CA ASN A 54 5.22 2.48 -10.99
C ASN A 54 6.21 2.74 -12.13
N ILE A 55 7.44 3.19 -11.83
CA ILE A 55 8.49 3.31 -12.86
C ILE A 55 8.97 1.89 -13.24
N PRO A 56 8.96 1.53 -14.53
CA PRO A 56 9.29 0.19 -14.99
C PRO A 56 10.74 -0.17 -14.68
N GLU A 57 11.00 -1.46 -14.46
CA GLU A 57 12.33 -2.06 -14.26
C GLU A 57 13.14 -1.59 -13.04
N ILE A 58 12.71 -0.57 -12.30
CA ILE A 58 13.45 -0.08 -11.12
C ILE A 58 13.12 -0.91 -9.86
N GLY A 59 11.90 -1.44 -9.77
CA GLY A 59 11.49 -2.30 -8.66
C GLY A 59 11.66 -1.64 -7.27
N LEU A 60 11.51 -0.32 -7.17
CA LEU A 60 11.76 0.45 -5.94
C LEU A 60 10.86 0.05 -4.78
N ALA A 61 9.67 -0.47 -5.09
CA ALA A 61 8.65 -0.86 -4.13
C ALA A 61 8.53 -2.37 -3.95
N LEU A 62 9.32 -3.16 -4.70
CA LEU A 62 9.23 -4.61 -4.67
C LEU A 62 10.07 -5.18 -3.53
N SER A 63 9.52 -6.17 -2.86
CA SER A 63 10.24 -7.04 -1.94
C SER A 63 11.22 -7.96 -2.71
N PRO A 64 12.23 -8.53 -2.04
CA PRO A 64 13.16 -9.48 -2.64
C PRO A 64 12.48 -10.59 -3.45
N ILE A 65 11.44 -11.23 -2.88
CA ILE A 65 10.72 -12.31 -3.57
C ILE A 65 9.92 -11.81 -4.78
N GLU A 66 9.33 -10.62 -4.70
CA GLU A 66 8.60 -10.04 -5.83
C GLU A 66 9.53 -9.63 -6.97
N LYS A 67 10.77 -9.19 -6.67
CA LYS A 67 11.80 -8.97 -7.70
C LYS A 67 12.18 -10.28 -8.37
N LEU A 68 12.41 -11.34 -7.60
CA LEU A 68 12.70 -12.67 -8.14
C LEU A 68 11.59 -13.15 -9.09
N ILE A 69 10.31 -12.95 -8.72
CA ILE A 69 9.16 -13.25 -9.58
C ILE A 69 9.19 -12.40 -10.85
N TYR A 70 9.47 -11.10 -10.73
CA TYR A 70 9.53 -10.19 -11.85
C TYR A 70 10.60 -10.56 -12.88
N PHE A 71 11.79 -10.99 -12.43
CA PHE A 71 12.87 -11.44 -13.32
C PHE A 71 12.66 -12.86 -13.87
N SER A 72 11.70 -13.62 -13.32
CA SER A 72 11.21 -14.91 -13.86
C SER A 72 12.30 -15.95 -14.18
N ASN A 73 13.36 -16.02 -13.36
CA ASN A 73 14.40 -17.03 -13.53
C ASN A 73 13.87 -18.41 -13.08
N ALA A 74 13.58 -19.30 -14.03
CA ALA A 74 12.90 -20.58 -13.80
C ALA A 74 13.62 -21.50 -12.78
N GLN A 75 14.95 -21.45 -12.72
CA GLN A 75 15.73 -22.25 -11.77
C GLN A 75 15.62 -21.72 -10.34
N GLU A 76 15.73 -20.40 -10.17
CA GLU A 76 15.60 -19.73 -8.88
C GLU A 76 14.17 -19.83 -8.32
N LEU A 77 13.17 -19.73 -9.20
CA LEU A 77 11.76 -19.88 -8.82
C LEU A 77 11.45 -21.29 -8.32
N SER A 78 12.04 -22.32 -8.95
CA SER A 78 11.88 -23.71 -8.52
C SER A 78 12.47 -23.98 -7.12
N GLY A 79 13.58 -23.30 -6.79
CA GLY A 79 14.17 -23.34 -5.46
C GLY A 79 13.26 -22.72 -4.41
N ALA A 80 12.70 -21.53 -4.69
CA ALA A 80 11.75 -20.87 -3.79
C ALA A 80 10.47 -21.72 -3.55
N LEU A 81 9.96 -22.38 -4.59
CA LEU A 81 8.80 -23.28 -4.50
C LEU A 81 9.06 -24.51 -3.63
N SER A 82 10.27 -25.07 -3.70
CA SER A 82 10.67 -26.24 -2.91
C SER A 82 10.68 -25.96 -1.40
N LEU A 83 11.00 -24.72 -1.00
CA LEU A 83 11.00 -24.29 0.41
C LEU A 83 9.60 -24.27 1.02
N VAL A 84 8.57 -24.11 0.19
CA VAL A 84 7.17 -23.98 0.64
C VAL A 84 6.31 -25.18 0.23
N ALA A 85 6.94 -26.23 -0.31
CA ALA A 85 6.29 -27.45 -0.77
C ALA A 85 5.14 -27.20 -1.79
N LEU A 86 5.29 -26.17 -2.63
CA LEU A 86 4.35 -25.86 -3.71
C LEU A 86 4.85 -26.50 -5.01
N GLY A 87 3.94 -27.16 -5.74
CA GLY A 87 4.27 -27.88 -6.96
C GLY A 87 4.32 -27.05 -8.24
N ASP A 88 3.91 -25.77 -8.21
CA ASP A 88 3.76 -24.97 -9.43
C ASP A 88 4.07 -23.47 -9.27
N ALA A 89 4.66 -22.85 -10.29
CA ALA A 89 5.19 -21.47 -10.27
C ALA A 89 4.12 -20.38 -10.29
N ASP A 90 3.05 -20.59 -11.07
CA ASP A 90 1.91 -19.65 -11.14
C ASP A 90 1.18 -19.54 -9.79
N SER A 91 1.30 -20.57 -8.94
CA SER A 91 0.73 -20.58 -7.60
C SER A 91 1.47 -19.64 -6.63
N LEU A 92 2.74 -19.28 -6.88
CA LEU A 92 3.55 -18.53 -5.93
C LEU A 92 2.98 -17.11 -5.70
N SER A 93 2.56 -16.42 -6.76
CA SER A 93 1.98 -15.07 -6.66
C SER A 93 0.66 -15.04 -5.88
N SER A 94 -0.15 -16.09 -6.03
CA SER A 94 -1.38 -16.28 -5.27
C SER A 94 -1.10 -16.69 -3.82
N PHE A 95 -0.05 -17.50 -3.63
CA PHE A 95 0.37 -17.98 -2.33
C PHE A 95 0.94 -16.85 -1.48
N LEU A 96 1.71 -15.91 -2.05
CA LEU A 96 2.23 -14.73 -1.34
C LEU A 96 1.13 -13.94 -0.63
N LYS A 97 -0.09 -13.91 -1.18
CA LYS A 97 -1.25 -13.21 -0.57
C LYS A 97 -1.83 -13.95 0.63
N THR A 98 -1.58 -15.25 0.76
CA THR A 98 -2.09 -16.12 1.84
C THR A 98 -1.00 -16.66 2.76
N ALA A 99 0.26 -16.41 2.41
CA ALA A 99 1.43 -16.94 3.11
C ALA A 99 1.50 -16.42 4.55
N SER A 100 1.95 -17.28 5.45
CA SER A 100 2.22 -16.85 6.82
C SER A 100 3.45 -15.92 6.88
N HIS A 101 3.56 -15.14 7.95
CA HIS A 101 4.67 -14.20 8.10
C HIS A 101 6.05 -14.89 8.11
N SER A 102 6.14 -16.10 8.69
CA SER A 102 7.38 -16.88 8.68
C SER A 102 7.74 -17.41 7.30
N GLN A 103 6.75 -17.80 6.49
CA GLN A 103 6.96 -18.26 5.12
C GLN A 103 7.41 -17.11 4.21
N LEU A 104 6.80 -15.93 4.36
CA LEU A 104 7.23 -14.74 3.62
C LEU A 104 8.64 -14.30 3.99
N TRP A 105 9.01 -14.38 5.27
CA TRP A 105 10.36 -14.08 5.70
C TRP A 105 11.38 -15.03 5.06
N LEU A 106 11.12 -16.34 5.10
CA LEU A 106 12.01 -17.35 4.51
C LEU A 106 12.19 -17.15 2.99
N LEU A 107 11.10 -16.87 2.27
CA LEU A 107 11.14 -16.60 0.83
C LEU A 107 11.93 -15.33 0.50
N ASN A 108 11.80 -14.29 1.31
CA ASN A 108 12.56 -13.05 1.12
C ASN A 108 14.04 -13.24 1.42
N GLU A 109 14.38 -14.04 2.44
CA GLU A 109 15.78 -14.37 2.76
C GLU A 109 16.43 -15.16 1.62
N TYR A 110 15.73 -16.17 1.08
CA TYR A 110 16.20 -16.93 -0.09
C TYR A 110 16.44 -16.02 -1.31
N ALA A 111 15.52 -15.10 -1.60
CA ALA A 111 15.70 -14.14 -2.68
C ALA A 111 16.88 -13.17 -2.41
N ALA A 112 17.10 -12.79 -1.15
CA ALA A 112 18.24 -11.96 -0.77
C ALA A 112 19.58 -12.67 -0.96
N GLU A 113 19.67 -13.98 -0.66
CA GLU A 113 20.85 -14.80 -0.91
C GLU A 113 21.21 -14.89 -2.39
N LEU A 114 20.21 -14.84 -3.27
CA LEU A 114 20.39 -14.79 -4.73
C LEU A 114 20.81 -13.41 -5.26
N GLY A 115 20.92 -12.40 -4.39
CA GLY A 115 21.32 -11.04 -4.74
C GLY A 115 20.16 -10.08 -5.02
N TYR A 116 18.91 -10.49 -4.85
CA TYR A 116 17.76 -9.58 -4.96
C TYR A 116 17.58 -8.78 -3.67
N SER A 117 17.99 -7.52 -3.68
CA SER A 117 17.80 -6.61 -2.55
C SER A 117 16.39 -6.00 -2.54
N ALA A 118 15.86 -5.70 -1.36
CA ALA A 118 14.61 -4.96 -1.22
C ALA A 118 14.70 -3.58 -1.88
N GLY A 119 13.65 -3.16 -2.59
CA GLY A 119 13.56 -1.79 -3.08
C GLY A 119 13.49 -0.78 -1.91
N ILE A 120 14.01 0.42 -2.11
CA ILE A 120 14.07 1.44 -1.04
C ILE A 120 12.68 1.81 -0.48
N LEU A 121 11.66 1.86 -1.33
CA LEU A 121 10.29 2.15 -0.90
C LEU A 121 9.67 0.96 -0.16
N ASN A 122 10.02 -0.27 -0.52
CA ASN A 122 9.65 -1.45 0.26
C ASN A 122 10.27 -1.41 1.66
N THR A 123 11.53 -0.98 1.77
CA THR A 123 12.20 -0.80 3.06
C THR A 123 11.55 0.30 3.90
N PHE A 124 11.19 1.43 3.29
CA PHE A 124 10.41 2.45 4.00
C PHE A 124 9.05 1.93 4.44
N TYR A 125 8.35 1.17 3.59
CA TYR A 125 7.08 0.58 3.96
C TYR A 125 7.23 -0.38 5.15
N SER A 126 8.15 -1.34 5.09
CA SER A 126 8.32 -2.35 6.13
C SER A 126 8.74 -1.74 7.48
N VAL A 127 9.66 -0.78 7.46
CA VAL A 127 10.19 -0.16 8.69
C VAL A 127 9.23 0.88 9.25
N ALA A 128 8.58 1.69 8.43
CA ALA A 128 7.80 2.83 8.90
C ALA A 128 6.31 2.49 9.07
N ILE A 129 5.69 1.90 8.04
CA ILE A 129 4.23 1.67 8.00
C ILE A 129 3.86 0.27 8.48
N GLY A 130 4.56 -0.76 8.01
CA GLY A 130 4.33 -2.16 8.37
C GLY A 130 4.61 -2.46 9.84
N SER A 131 5.57 -1.75 10.44
CA SER A 131 5.81 -1.79 11.90
C SER A 131 4.77 -1.03 12.73
N GLY A 132 3.96 -0.18 12.10
CA GLY A 132 3.02 0.73 12.75
C GLY A 132 3.65 1.97 13.38
N VAL A 133 4.98 2.18 13.28
CA VAL A 133 5.67 3.30 13.95
C VAL A 133 5.27 4.65 13.36
N ALA A 134 5.31 4.82 12.04
CA ALA A 134 5.05 6.12 11.42
C ALA A 134 3.62 6.63 11.65
N PRO A 135 2.55 5.83 11.48
CA PRO A 135 1.20 6.28 11.78
C PRO A 135 1.03 6.74 13.23
N LEU A 136 1.61 6.01 14.19
CA LEU A 136 1.54 6.35 15.61
C LEU A 136 2.33 7.62 15.96
N VAL A 137 3.51 7.81 15.36
CA VAL A 137 4.31 9.03 15.56
C VAL A 137 3.61 10.25 14.97
N ILE A 138 3.00 10.11 13.78
CA ILE A 138 2.18 11.17 13.17
C ILE A 138 0.98 11.47 14.07
N PHE A 139 0.28 10.45 14.56
CA PHE A 139 -0.87 10.60 15.46
C PHE A 139 -0.49 11.29 16.78
N MET A 140 0.67 10.95 17.35
CA MET A 140 1.23 11.66 18.50
C MET A 140 1.48 13.14 18.20
N GLY A 141 2.00 13.45 17.00
CA GLY A 141 2.17 14.83 16.53
C GLY A 141 0.85 15.58 16.41
N VAL A 142 -0.19 14.96 15.86
CA VAL A 142 -1.57 15.53 15.81
C VAL A 142 -2.08 15.81 17.21
N GLY A 143 -1.91 14.86 18.15
CA GLY A 143 -2.29 15.05 19.56
C GLY A 143 -1.56 16.21 20.22
N ALA A 144 -0.27 16.40 19.93
CA ALA A 144 0.53 17.51 20.46
C ALA A 144 0.09 18.89 19.90
N MET A 145 -0.51 18.93 18.71
CA MET A 145 -1.03 20.15 18.08
C MET A 145 -2.51 20.42 18.41
N THR A 146 -3.20 19.49 19.08
CA THR A 146 -4.64 19.58 19.35
C THR A 146 -4.92 20.49 20.56
N ASP A 147 -5.75 21.51 20.37
CA ASP A 147 -6.23 22.37 21.45
C ASP A 147 -7.51 21.80 22.08
N PHE A 148 -7.44 21.46 23.36
CA PHE A 148 -8.58 20.93 24.13
C PHE A 148 -9.46 22.03 24.75
N GLY A 149 -9.04 23.30 24.72
CA GLY A 149 -9.79 24.42 25.30
C GLY A 149 -11.25 24.51 24.83
N PRO A 150 -11.53 24.49 23.51
CA PRO A 150 -12.90 24.51 22.98
C PRO A 150 -13.75 23.31 23.41
N MET A 151 -13.14 22.12 23.49
CA MET A 151 -13.82 20.88 23.89
C MET A 151 -14.18 20.90 25.38
N LEU A 152 -13.26 21.35 26.23
CA LEU A 152 -13.45 21.43 27.68
C LEU A 152 -14.45 22.54 28.06
N ALA A 153 -14.50 23.64 27.31
CA ALA A 153 -15.44 24.73 27.53
C ALA A 153 -16.90 24.33 27.28
N ASN A 154 -17.17 23.40 26.36
CA ASN A 154 -18.49 22.85 26.14
C ASN A 154 -18.44 21.33 25.88
N PRO A 155 -18.51 20.51 26.94
CA PRO A 155 -18.42 19.05 26.83
C PRO A 155 -19.50 18.41 25.96
N LYS A 156 -20.63 19.09 25.70
CA LYS A 156 -21.67 18.57 24.79
C LYS A 156 -21.18 18.43 23.35
N THR A 157 -20.11 19.12 22.97
CA THR A 157 -19.47 18.97 21.65
C THR A 157 -18.88 17.57 21.44
N LEU A 158 -18.55 16.83 22.50
CA LEU A 158 -18.11 15.44 22.43
C LEU A 158 -19.18 14.52 21.80
N ILE A 159 -20.47 14.83 22.01
CA ILE A 159 -21.58 14.06 21.44
C ILE A 159 -21.61 14.22 19.92
N LEU A 160 -21.24 15.40 19.41
CA LEU A 160 -21.12 15.63 17.98
C LEU A 160 -19.97 14.82 17.37
N GLY A 161 -18.85 14.70 18.10
CA GLY A 161 -17.74 13.80 17.74
C GLY A 161 -18.15 12.33 17.71
N ALA A 162 -18.96 11.88 18.67
CA ALA A 162 -19.50 10.52 18.68
C ALA A 162 -20.43 10.27 17.48
N ALA A 163 -21.26 11.24 17.10
CA ALA A 163 -22.12 11.14 15.94
C ALA A 163 -21.33 11.10 14.61
N ALA A 164 -20.21 11.80 14.52
CA ALA A 164 -19.33 11.77 13.34
C ALA A 164 -18.79 10.36 13.06
N GLN A 165 -18.57 9.53 14.09
CA GLN A 165 -18.12 8.14 13.94
C GLN A 165 -19.18 7.22 13.30
N PHE A 166 -20.45 7.64 13.21
CA PHE A 166 -21.47 6.87 12.49
C PHE A 166 -21.13 6.69 11.00
N GLY A 167 -20.35 7.62 10.42
CA GLY A 167 -19.83 7.51 9.06
C GLY A 167 -19.02 6.23 8.83
N ILE A 168 -18.30 5.75 9.84
CA ILE A 168 -17.54 4.49 9.77
C ILE A 168 -18.50 3.31 9.57
N PHE A 169 -19.51 3.19 10.45
CA PHE A 169 -20.47 2.11 10.38
C PHE A 169 -21.28 2.13 9.09
N ALA A 170 -21.70 3.31 8.63
CA ALA A 170 -22.40 3.47 7.37
C ALA A 170 -21.55 3.00 6.18
N THR A 171 -20.25 3.31 6.18
CA THR A 171 -19.31 2.90 5.14
C THR A 171 -19.06 1.39 5.15
N VAL A 172 -18.91 0.77 6.33
CA VAL A 172 -18.78 -0.70 6.47
C VAL A 172 -20.04 -1.40 5.96
N ILE A 173 -21.23 -0.94 6.36
CA ILE A 173 -22.50 -1.50 5.90
C ILE A 173 -22.62 -1.35 4.38
N GLY A 174 -22.24 -0.20 3.83
CA GLY A 174 -22.19 0.04 2.39
C GLY A 174 -21.28 -0.96 1.66
N ALA A 175 -20.06 -1.19 2.16
CA ALA A 175 -19.12 -2.15 1.58
C ALA A 175 -19.66 -3.59 1.64
N LEU A 176 -20.28 -4.00 2.76
CA LEU A 176 -20.90 -5.32 2.89
C LEU A 176 -22.14 -5.48 2.00
N LEU A 177 -22.91 -4.42 1.78
CA LEU A 177 -24.03 -4.42 0.84
C LEU A 177 -23.55 -4.56 -0.61
N LEU A 178 -22.49 -3.86 -1.01
CA LEU A 178 -21.88 -4.03 -2.33
C LEU A 178 -21.38 -5.45 -2.58
N ASN A 179 -20.85 -6.11 -1.53
CA ASN A 179 -20.49 -7.52 -1.55
C ASN A 179 -21.72 -8.42 -1.73
N LYS A 180 -22.80 -8.16 -0.98
CA LYS A 180 -24.05 -8.93 -1.08
C LYS A 180 -24.73 -8.77 -2.44
N LEU A 181 -24.63 -7.58 -3.05
CA LEU A 181 -25.15 -7.30 -4.39
C LEU A 181 -24.29 -7.89 -5.52
N GLY A 182 -23.12 -8.47 -5.19
CA GLY A 182 -22.23 -9.10 -6.17
C GLY A 182 -21.51 -8.12 -7.09
N ILE A 183 -21.47 -6.82 -6.76
CA ILE A 183 -20.80 -5.80 -7.57
C ILE A 183 -19.28 -5.84 -7.32
N VAL A 184 -18.88 -5.90 -6.05
CA VAL A 184 -17.47 -5.92 -5.62
C VAL A 184 -17.32 -6.90 -4.46
N THR A 185 -16.32 -7.78 -4.52
CA THR A 185 -16.04 -8.72 -3.44
C THR A 185 -15.26 -8.04 -2.31
N PHE A 186 -15.86 -7.94 -1.12
CA PHE A 186 -15.18 -7.45 0.07
C PHE A 186 -15.15 -8.51 1.16
N THR A 187 -13.96 -8.78 1.69
CA THR A 187 -13.84 -9.49 2.97
C THR A 187 -14.26 -8.56 4.12
N LEU A 188 -14.64 -9.13 5.26
CA LEU A 188 -14.99 -8.32 6.44
C LEU A 188 -13.83 -7.40 6.87
N LYS A 189 -12.59 -7.88 6.78
CA LYS A 189 -11.40 -7.08 7.12
C LYS A 189 -11.19 -5.90 6.18
N GLN A 190 -11.35 -6.12 4.86
CA GLN A 190 -11.26 -5.04 3.88
C GLN A 190 -12.39 -4.03 4.05
N ALA A 191 -13.62 -4.49 4.26
CA ALA A 191 -14.77 -3.62 4.54
C ALA A 191 -14.55 -2.77 5.79
N ALA A 192 -14.00 -3.37 6.86
CA ALA A 192 -13.64 -2.65 8.09
C ALA A 192 -12.55 -1.60 7.85
N ALA A 193 -11.50 -1.92 7.09
CA ALA A 193 -10.44 -0.98 6.73
C ALA A 193 -10.99 0.21 5.90
N THR A 194 -11.85 -0.06 4.90
CA THR A 194 -12.53 0.99 4.12
C THR A 194 -13.44 1.85 5.00
N GLY A 195 -14.08 1.24 6.00
CA GLY A 195 -14.94 1.92 6.95
C GLY A 195 -14.28 3.09 7.67
N ILE A 196 -13.02 2.93 8.09
CA ILE A 196 -12.30 3.94 8.89
C ILE A 196 -12.15 5.28 8.15
N ILE A 197 -12.22 5.29 6.81
CA ILE A 197 -12.23 6.52 6.00
C ILE A 197 -13.36 7.45 6.43
N GLY A 198 -14.51 6.89 6.84
CA GLY A 198 -15.65 7.65 7.35
C GLY A 198 -15.39 8.42 8.65
N GLY A 199 -14.30 8.11 9.37
CA GLY A 199 -13.85 8.84 10.55
C GLY A 199 -13.01 10.08 10.24
N ALA A 200 -12.62 10.30 8.97
CA ALA A 200 -11.81 11.43 8.50
C ALA A 200 -10.47 11.64 9.26
N ASP A 201 -9.92 10.57 9.83
CA ASP A 201 -8.62 10.56 10.51
C ASP A 201 -7.61 9.75 9.68
N GLY A 202 -6.76 10.46 8.94
CA GLY A 202 -5.75 9.87 8.04
C GLY A 202 -4.78 8.91 8.75
N PRO A 203 -4.03 9.36 9.79
CA PRO A 203 -3.09 8.51 10.51
C PRO A 203 -3.71 7.22 11.05
N THR A 204 -4.92 7.29 11.61
CA THR A 204 -5.62 6.10 12.12
C THR A 204 -6.10 5.20 10.99
N ALA A 205 -6.60 5.76 9.88
CA ALA A 205 -6.98 4.99 8.71
C ALA A 205 -5.79 4.20 8.13
N ILE A 206 -4.62 4.82 8.02
CA ILE A 206 -3.38 4.18 7.56
C ILE A 206 -2.96 3.04 8.49
N TYR A 207 -3.04 3.26 9.81
CA TYR A 207 -2.68 2.24 10.81
C TYR A 207 -3.62 1.03 10.75
N VAL A 208 -4.94 1.26 10.69
CA VAL A 208 -5.91 0.17 10.65
C VAL A 208 -5.84 -0.58 9.32
N SER A 209 -5.63 0.13 8.20
CA SER A 209 -5.49 -0.53 6.89
C SER A 209 -4.24 -1.40 6.84
N SER A 210 -3.10 -0.97 7.40
CA SER A 210 -1.87 -1.79 7.38
C SER A 210 -1.97 -3.07 8.20
N ILE A 211 -2.88 -3.13 9.18
CA ILE A 211 -3.11 -4.33 10.00
C ILE A 211 -4.20 -5.22 9.41
N LEU A 212 -5.30 -4.64 8.92
CA LEU A 212 -6.47 -5.39 8.48
C LEU A 212 -6.42 -5.81 7.01
N ALA A 213 -5.89 -4.97 6.14
CA ALA A 213 -5.85 -5.17 4.69
C ALA A 213 -4.63 -4.49 4.04
N PRO A 214 -3.40 -4.97 4.33
CA PRO A 214 -2.16 -4.47 3.74
C PRO A 214 -2.02 -4.79 2.24
#